data_AF-K2RIA3-F1
#
_entry.id   AF-K2RIA3-F1
#
_cell.length_a   1.000
_cell.length_b   1.000
_cell.length_c   1.000
_cell.angle_alpha   90.00
_cell.angle_beta   90.00
_cell.angle_gamma   90.00
#
_symmetry.space_group_name_H-M   'P 1'
#
loop_
_entity.id
_entity.type
_entity.pdbx_description
1 polymer ?
#
loop_
_entity_poly.entity_id
_entity_poly.type
_entity_poly.pdbx_seq_one_letter_code
_entity_poly.pdbx_strand_id
1 'polypeptide(L)'
;MYAWYWPKDHPIDGNVAGGHRHDWENIVVWISDPAEANPTLYGAAASGHGDYKKTDNPQRDGDSPMVEYFTNFPTNHELQFKTSPGKKYDIIDWDVMTPEMKKGLQDADFGSANVPFKDGNFEANLEKAWI
;
A
#
# COMPACT_ATOMS: atom_id res chain seq x y z
N MET A 1 -5.52 -6.31 -1.51
CA MET A 1 -4.46 -5.35 -1.10
C MET A 1 -3.64 -5.02 -2.33
N TYR A 2 -3.28 -3.75 -2.54
CA TYR A 2 -2.34 -3.33 -3.58
C TYR A 2 -1.15 -2.67 -2.90
N ALA A 3 0.06 -3.06 -3.27
CA ALA A 3 1.27 -2.57 -2.63
C ALA A 3 2.30 -2.11 -3.65
N TRP A 4 3.12 -1.14 -3.24
CA TRP A 4 4.16 -0.55 -4.06
C TRP A 4 5.46 -0.47 -3.28
N TYR A 5 6.56 -0.56 -4.02
CA TYR A 5 7.91 -0.48 -3.50
C TYR A 5 8.61 0.77 -4.03
N TRP A 6 9.29 1.49 -3.14
CA TRP A 6 10.22 2.56 -3.52
C TRP A 6 11.65 2.24 -3.05
N PRO A 7 12.69 2.63 -3.81
CA PRO A 7 14.07 2.41 -3.40
C PRO A 7 14.50 3.13 -2.11
N LYS A 8 13.80 4.20 -1.73
CA LYS A 8 14.06 5.00 -0.53
C LYS A 8 12.80 5.72 -0.05
N ASP A 9 12.74 5.97 1.24
CA ASP A 9 11.86 6.97 1.87
C ASP A 9 12.73 8.14 2.35
N HIS A 10 12.54 9.31 1.75
CA HIS A 10 13.37 10.48 2.05
C HIS A 10 12.53 11.77 1.96
N PRO A 11 12.08 12.34 3.10
CA PRO A 11 11.02 13.35 3.09
C PRO A 11 11.47 14.77 2.67
N ILE A 12 12.76 15.10 2.78
CA ILE A 12 13.34 16.38 2.33
C ILE A 12 14.72 16.16 1.70
N ASP A 13 15.24 17.13 0.96
CA ASP A 13 16.60 17.04 0.40
C ASP A 13 17.68 17.16 1.48
N GLY A 14 18.78 16.40 1.32
CA GLY A 14 19.96 16.48 2.16
C GLY A 14 20.22 15.23 3.00
N ASN A 15 20.99 15.37 4.08
CA ASN A 15 21.21 14.29 5.04
C ASN A 15 20.19 14.42 6.17
N VAL A 16 19.12 13.65 6.08
CA VAL A 16 17.94 13.83 6.93
C VAL A 16 17.90 12.76 8.00
N ALA A 17 17.80 13.19 9.25
CA ALA A 17 17.48 12.29 10.35
C ALA A 17 16.08 11.72 10.13
N GLY A 18 15.98 10.39 9.94
CA GLY A 18 14.71 9.67 9.75
C GLY A 18 14.43 9.18 8.32
N GLY A 19 15.21 9.59 7.32
CA GLY A 19 15.16 8.94 6.00
C GLY A 19 15.71 7.50 6.05
N HIS A 20 15.19 6.61 5.21
CA HIS A 20 15.68 5.23 5.13
C HIS A 20 15.72 4.68 3.70
N ARG A 21 16.54 3.64 3.53
CA ARG A 21 16.56 2.83 2.31
C ARG A 21 15.33 1.92 2.32
N HIS A 22 14.76 1.72 1.14
CA HIS A 22 13.51 0.97 0.91
C HIS A 22 12.29 1.69 1.48
N ASP A 23 11.18 1.49 0.80
CA ASP A 23 9.85 1.78 1.32
C ASP A 23 8.82 0.83 0.74
N TRP A 24 7.81 0.51 1.54
CA TRP A 24 6.70 -0.36 1.18
C TRP A 24 5.42 0.24 1.73
N GLU A 25 4.56 0.66 0.82
CA GLU A 25 3.24 1.19 1.15
C GLU A 25 2.16 0.39 0.43
N ASN A 26 0.95 0.36 0.99
CA ASN A 26 -0.18 -0.39 0.45
C ASN A 26 -1.54 0.28 0.69
N ILE A 27 -2.50 -0.09 -0.14
CA ILE A 27 -3.91 0.11 0.14
C ILE A 27 -4.63 -1.23 0.29
N VAL A 28 -5.68 -1.24 1.10
CA VAL A 28 -6.65 -2.34 1.16
C VAL A 28 -7.97 -1.81 0.63
N VAL A 29 -8.59 -2.56 -0.30
CA VAL A 29 -9.89 -2.23 -0.88
C VAL A 29 -10.84 -3.34 -0.46
N TRP A 30 -11.92 -2.98 0.23
CA TRP A 30 -12.92 -3.90 0.74
C TRP A 30 -14.14 -3.86 -0.17
N ILE A 31 -14.46 -5.00 -0.77
CA ILE A 31 -15.60 -5.16 -1.66
C ILE A 31 -16.52 -6.28 -1.15
N SER A 32 -17.74 -6.35 -1.70
CA SER A 32 -18.59 -7.53 -1.61
C SER A 32 -17.99 -8.72 -2.38
N ASP A 33 -18.82 -9.71 -2.71
CA ASP A 33 -18.36 -10.88 -3.46
C ASP A 33 -17.72 -10.48 -4.81
N PRO A 34 -16.42 -10.76 -5.03
CA PRO A 34 -15.74 -10.44 -6.28
C PRO A 34 -16.28 -11.21 -7.49
N ALA A 35 -17.10 -12.25 -7.29
CA ALA A 35 -17.76 -12.98 -8.36
C ALA A 35 -19.01 -12.25 -8.91
N GLU A 36 -19.50 -11.20 -8.23
CA GLU A 36 -20.61 -10.38 -8.72
C GLU A 36 -20.21 -9.56 -9.95
N ALA A 37 -21.17 -9.27 -10.83
CA ALA A 37 -20.91 -8.45 -12.01
C ALA A 37 -20.51 -7.00 -11.66
N ASN A 38 -21.00 -6.49 -10.53
CA ASN A 38 -20.68 -5.17 -10.00
C ASN A 38 -20.55 -5.25 -8.47
N PRO A 39 -19.39 -5.67 -7.95
CA PRO A 39 -19.17 -5.75 -6.51
C PRO A 39 -19.35 -4.38 -5.85
N THR A 40 -19.99 -4.36 -4.69
CA THR A 40 -20.14 -3.15 -3.89
C THR A 40 -18.83 -2.83 -3.20
N LEU A 41 -18.36 -1.59 -3.32
CA LEU A 41 -17.26 -1.07 -2.52
C LEU A 41 -17.76 -0.75 -1.11
N TYR A 42 -17.22 -1.42 -0.10
CA TYR A 42 -17.46 -1.07 1.32
C TYR A 42 -16.55 0.07 1.79
N GLY A 43 -15.34 0.14 1.25
CA GLY A 43 -14.40 1.22 1.52
C GLY A 43 -12.97 0.83 1.21
N ALA A 44 -12.05 1.72 1.52
CA ALA A 44 -10.63 1.48 1.37
C ALA A 44 -9.80 2.13 2.48
N ALA A 45 -8.60 1.58 2.69
CA ALA A 45 -7.67 2.02 3.70
C ALA A 45 -6.29 2.22 3.08
N ALA A 46 -5.64 3.34 3.35
CA ALA A 46 -4.33 3.70 2.81
C ALA A 46 -3.27 3.74 3.92
N SER A 47 -2.16 3.03 3.74
CA SER A 47 -1.12 2.92 4.77
C SER A 47 -0.44 4.24 5.08
N GLY A 48 0.06 4.34 6.30
CA GLY A 48 0.97 5.40 6.74
C GLY A 48 1.51 5.07 8.12
N HIS A 49 2.84 5.04 8.25
CA HIS A 49 3.54 4.93 9.54
C HIS A 49 3.11 3.72 10.41
N GLY A 50 2.79 2.59 9.78
CA GLY A 50 2.41 1.34 10.46
C GLY A 50 0.92 1.19 10.80
N ASP A 51 0.11 2.17 10.40
CA ASP A 51 -1.36 2.20 10.53
C ASP A 51 -2.02 2.55 9.17
N TYR A 52 -3.35 2.75 9.17
CA TYR A 52 -4.14 3.02 7.98
C TYR A 52 -5.10 4.19 8.16
N LYS A 53 -5.15 5.05 7.13
CA LYS A 53 -6.21 6.05 6.92
C LYS A 53 -7.39 5.38 6.21
N LYS A 54 -8.49 5.19 6.93
CA LYS A 54 -9.67 4.43 6.50
C LYS A 54 -10.79 5.36 6.01
N THR A 55 -11.53 4.94 4.99
CA THR A 55 -12.72 5.65 4.50
C THR A 55 -13.67 4.70 3.78
N ASP A 56 -14.97 4.85 4.00
CA ASP A 56 -16.02 4.16 3.25
C ASP A 56 -16.26 4.78 1.86
N ASN A 57 -15.68 5.95 1.59
CA ASN A 57 -15.85 6.69 0.34
C ASN A 57 -14.51 7.24 -0.18
N PRO A 58 -13.58 6.37 -0.64
CA PRO A 58 -12.30 6.79 -1.20
C PRO A 58 -12.49 7.53 -2.53
N GLN A 59 -11.64 8.52 -2.78
CA GLN A 59 -11.53 9.16 -4.10
C GLN A 59 -11.21 8.10 -5.15
N ARG A 60 -11.96 8.10 -6.26
CA ARG A 60 -11.88 7.09 -7.32
C ARG A 60 -12.20 7.65 -8.70
N ASP A 61 -11.60 7.05 -9.72
CA ASP A 61 -11.94 7.23 -11.14
C ASP A 61 -12.60 5.94 -11.64
N GLY A 62 -13.92 5.99 -11.84
CA GLY A 62 -14.74 4.77 -11.96
C GLY A 62 -14.55 3.87 -10.73
N ASP A 63 -14.10 2.64 -10.96
CA ASP A 63 -13.85 1.65 -9.91
C ASP A 63 -12.39 1.61 -9.45
N SER A 64 -11.53 2.51 -9.96
CA SER A 64 -10.13 2.60 -9.56
C SER A 64 -9.93 3.62 -8.43
N PRO A 65 -9.53 3.21 -7.22
CA PRO A 65 -9.11 4.16 -6.18
C PRO A 65 -7.97 5.05 -6.67
N MET A 66 -8.03 6.33 -6.35
CA MET A 66 -7.01 7.31 -6.70
C MET A 66 -6.13 7.57 -5.47
N VAL A 67 -4.88 7.12 -5.56
CA VAL A 67 -3.94 7.08 -4.42
C VAL A 67 -2.79 8.05 -4.66
N GLU A 68 -2.45 8.84 -3.65
CA GLU A 68 -1.29 9.71 -3.62
C GLU A 68 -0.26 9.19 -2.60
N TYR A 69 0.98 9.02 -3.05
CA TYR A 69 2.15 8.85 -2.20
C TYR A 69 2.75 10.23 -1.94
N PHE A 70 2.76 10.66 -0.67
CA PHE A 70 3.18 11.99 -0.28
C PHE A 70 3.96 11.96 1.03
N THR A 71 4.55 13.10 1.39
CA THR A 71 5.17 13.33 2.69
C THR A 71 4.73 14.70 3.19
N ASN A 72 4.65 14.85 4.52
CA ASN A 72 4.45 16.14 5.18
C ASN A 72 5.45 16.25 6.33
N PHE A 73 6.54 16.98 6.13
CA PHE A 73 7.60 17.12 7.13
C PHE A 73 7.01 17.52 8.50
N PRO A 74 7.40 16.86 9.60
CA PRO A 74 8.60 16.02 9.77
C PRO A 74 8.43 14.52 9.53
N THR A 75 7.28 14.04 9.04
CA THR A 75 7.10 12.60 8.83
C THR A 75 7.67 12.12 7.50
N ASN A 76 7.92 10.81 7.44
CA ASN A 76 8.27 10.06 6.24
C ASN A 76 7.11 10.00 5.24
N HIS A 77 7.20 9.19 4.20
CA HIS A 77 6.11 9.07 3.26
C HIS A 77 4.94 8.24 3.80
N GLU A 78 3.77 8.45 3.21
CA GLU A 78 2.54 7.70 3.47
C GLU A 78 1.59 7.82 2.26
N LEU A 79 0.52 7.03 2.26
CA LEU A 79 -0.50 7.05 1.21
C LEU A 79 -1.78 7.74 1.65
N GLN A 80 -2.44 8.48 0.77
CA GLN A 80 -3.82 8.95 0.95
C GLN A 80 -4.64 8.79 -0.31
N PHE A 81 -5.97 8.90 -0.19
CA PHE A 81 -6.85 8.98 -1.35
C PHE A 81 -7.02 10.44 -1.79
N LYS A 82 -6.87 10.72 -3.08
CA LYS A 82 -6.90 12.09 -3.63
C LYS A 82 -7.32 12.10 -5.09
N THR A 83 -7.91 13.20 -5.55
CA THR A 83 -8.39 13.37 -6.93
C THR A 83 -7.32 13.80 -7.94
N SER A 84 -6.05 13.92 -7.53
CA SER A 84 -4.97 14.19 -8.47
C SER A 84 -4.78 13.01 -9.44
N PRO A 85 -4.57 13.24 -10.75
CA PRO A 85 -4.33 12.16 -11.69
C PRO A 85 -3.13 11.31 -11.27
N GLY A 86 -3.35 10.00 -11.16
CA GLY A 86 -2.31 9.01 -10.87
C GLY A 86 -1.71 8.39 -12.13
N LYS A 87 -0.96 7.31 -11.92
CA LYS A 87 -0.50 6.41 -12.98
C LYS A 87 -0.96 5.00 -12.67
N LYS A 88 -1.26 4.22 -13.71
CA LYS A 88 -1.48 2.79 -13.61
C LYS A 88 -0.16 2.08 -13.88
N TYR A 89 0.09 0.99 -13.16
CA TYR A 89 1.27 0.15 -13.30
C TYR A 89 0.83 -1.27 -13.60
N ASP A 90 1.70 -2.04 -14.24
CA ASP A 90 1.48 -3.48 -14.40
C ASP A 90 1.47 -4.14 -13.01
N ILE A 91 0.55 -5.09 -12.82
CA ILE A 91 0.35 -5.76 -11.54
C ILE A 91 0.82 -7.20 -11.69
N ILE A 92 1.58 -7.66 -10.68
CA ILE A 92 1.86 -9.07 -10.46
C ILE A 92 1.14 -9.50 -9.18
N ASP A 93 0.19 -10.42 -9.31
CA ASP A 93 -0.55 -10.96 -8.18
C ASP A 93 0.33 -11.92 -7.39
N TRP A 94 0.24 -11.88 -6.05
CA TRP A 94 0.93 -12.82 -5.17
C TRP A 94 0.64 -14.27 -5.57
N ASP A 95 -0.59 -14.61 -5.92
CA ASP A 95 -0.96 -16.00 -6.22
C ASP A 95 -0.29 -16.55 -7.48
N VAL A 96 0.10 -15.68 -8.42
CA VAL A 96 0.79 -16.08 -9.66
C VAL A 96 2.32 -15.94 -9.58
N MET A 97 2.86 -15.36 -8.51
CA MET A 97 4.31 -15.27 -8.31
C MET A 97 4.96 -16.66 -8.22
N THR A 98 6.18 -16.80 -8.76
CA THR A 98 6.95 -18.03 -8.63
C THR A 98 7.36 -18.27 -7.16
N PRO A 99 7.67 -19.52 -6.77
CA PRO A 99 8.19 -19.80 -5.43
C PRO A 99 9.42 -18.97 -5.06
N GLU A 100 10.30 -18.68 -6.02
CA GLU A 100 11.51 -17.87 -5.81
C GLU A 100 11.18 -16.40 -5.53
N MET A 101 10.18 -15.84 -6.23
CA MET A 101 9.70 -14.48 -5.98
C MET A 101 9.09 -14.38 -4.57
N LYS A 102 8.20 -15.31 -4.22
CA LYS A 102 7.58 -15.37 -2.89
C LYS A 102 8.64 -15.49 -1.80
N LYS A 103 9.60 -16.41 -1.98
CA LYS A 103 10.72 -16.59 -1.04
C LYS A 103 11.56 -15.32 -0.89
N GLY A 104 11.89 -14.66 -2.01
CA GLY A 104 12.63 -13.40 -1.97
C GLY A 104 11.93 -12.32 -1.15
N LEU A 105 10.61 -12.15 -1.34
CA LEU A 105 9.82 -11.19 -0.58
C LEU A 105 9.59 -11.61 0.89
N GLN A 106 9.51 -12.92 1.15
CA GLN A 106 9.33 -13.45 2.49
C GLN A 106 10.57 -13.19 3.37
N ASP A 107 11.76 -13.48 2.82
CA ASP A 107 13.01 -13.58 3.57
C ASP A 107 13.86 -12.30 3.54
N ALA A 108 13.66 -11.43 2.55
CA ALA A 108 14.48 -10.23 2.42
C ALA A 108 14.30 -9.27 3.60
N ASP A 109 15.42 -8.71 4.06
CA ASP A 109 15.48 -7.62 5.02
C ASP A 109 15.46 -6.28 4.28
N PHE A 110 14.35 -5.55 4.40
CA PHE A 110 14.17 -4.21 3.83
C PHE A 110 14.44 -3.10 4.88
N GLY A 111 15.09 -3.44 6.00
CA GLY A 111 15.43 -2.51 7.07
C GLY A 111 14.18 -1.97 7.76
N SER A 112 13.92 -0.68 7.59
CA SER A 112 12.76 -0.01 8.19
C SER A 112 11.44 -0.32 7.47
N ALA A 113 11.51 -0.76 6.21
CA ALA A 113 10.33 -1.10 5.42
C ALA A 113 9.96 -2.58 5.54
N ASN A 114 8.68 -2.91 5.39
CA ASN A 114 8.17 -4.28 5.52
C ASN A 114 7.24 -4.63 4.36
N VAL A 115 7.46 -5.77 3.70
CA VAL A 115 6.54 -6.27 2.67
C VAL A 115 5.15 -6.49 3.30
N PRO A 116 4.09 -5.80 2.87
CA PRO A 116 2.84 -5.75 3.64
C PRO A 116 1.95 -6.98 3.40
N PHE A 117 2.18 -7.70 2.30
CA PHE A 117 1.38 -8.84 1.85
C PHE A 117 2.08 -10.20 1.99
N LYS A 118 3.24 -10.25 2.66
CA LYS A 118 3.92 -11.53 2.91
C LYS A 118 3.28 -12.31 4.06
N ASP A 119 3.60 -13.59 4.17
CA ASP A 119 3.12 -14.44 5.26
C ASP A 119 3.55 -13.85 6.61
N GLY A 120 2.59 -13.75 7.54
CA GLY A 120 2.76 -13.13 8.86
C GLY A 120 2.45 -11.63 8.92
N ASN A 121 2.44 -10.93 7.78
CA ASN A 121 2.07 -9.52 7.70
C ASN A 121 0.67 -9.31 7.14
N PHE A 122 0.28 -10.12 6.14
CA PHE A 122 -0.94 -9.90 5.36
C PHE A 122 -2.21 -9.80 6.23
N GLU A 123 -2.52 -10.84 7.01
CA GLU A 123 -3.71 -10.89 7.86
C GLU A 123 -3.73 -9.76 8.91
N ALA A 124 -2.60 -9.53 9.59
CA ALA A 124 -2.50 -8.46 10.57
C ALA A 124 -2.71 -7.06 9.95
N ASN A 125 -2.26 -6.87 8.71
CA ASN A 125 -2.50 -5.64 7.96
C ASN A 125 -3.96 -5.53 7.51
N LEU A 126 -4.60 -6.63 7.10
CA LEU A 126 -6.03 -6.65 6.80
C LEU A 126 -6.87 -6.28 8.04
N GLU A 127 -6.57 -6.86 9.20
CA GLU A 127 -7.24 -6.51 10.45
C GLU A 127 -7.10 -5.03 10.80
N LYS A 128 -5.87 -4.48 10.71
CA LYS A 128 -5.63 -3.05 10.92
C LYS A 128 -6.38 -2.18 9.92
N ALA A 129 -6.49 -2.62 8.66
CA ALA A 129 -7.13 -1.89 7.57
C ALA A 129 -8.66 -2.04 7.52
N TRP A 130 -9.26 -2.89 8.36
CA TRP A 130 -10.70 -3.11 8.39
C TRP A 130 -11.47 -1.82 8.74
N ILE A 131 -12.61 -1.60 8.07
CA ILE A 131 -13.44 -0.38 8.13
C ILE A 131 -14.71 -0.65 8.92
#